data_AF-A0A0E3KS89-F1
#
_entry.id   AF-A0A0E3KS89-F1
#
_cell.length_a   1.000
_cell.length_b   1.000
_cell.length_c   1.000
_cell.angle_alpha   90.00
_cell.angle_beta   90.00
_cell.angle_gamma   90.00
#
_symmetry.space_group_name_H-M   'P 1'
#
loop_
_entity.id
_entity.type
_entity.pdbx_description
1 polymer ?
#
loop_
_entity_poly.entity_id
_entity_poly.type
_entity_poly.pdbx_seq_one_letter_code
_entity_poly.pdbx_strand_id
1 'polypeptide(L)'
;MEFKQGDRVRIEKNGTVYEGRVMPSMEGYITIKMDNGYNAGFSTDRVKITLLEGNGESTNGGENSAKESRETGEEVTKPGKKLPKVAILSTGGTIASKVDYRTGAVTSQFTADDILAAIPELKEIADFKGRVISSILSENMDVGAWEKLASAVVEEIKDGADGIIITHGTDTMMYTAAALSFMIETPVPIVLVGSQRSADRPSSDSAMNAICAARVAVSDIAEVSVVMHGTTSDDYCEIHRGTKVRKMHTSRRDAFKSINSLPIGTVDYNTGEIKTFTNYIKRGERPLKFKPGMEPKCALVKFTPDADPDILDYYIRGGYRGLVLEGTGLGHVSTKWVPLIQKATDSKIPVVVTSQCLNGRVCDRVYNTGRDMLKAGAIEGEDTLPETALVKLMWVLGQTDEYNEAISMLRENLSGEITECCFK
;
A
#
# COMPACT_ATOMS: atom_id res chain seq x y z
N MET A 1 36.18 -7.18 -12.91
CA MET A 1 36.72 -5.96 -12.27
C MET A 1 37.58 -6.40 -11.10
N GLU A 2 38.81 -5.91 -11.01
CA GLU A 2 39.82 -6.30 -9.98
C GLU A 2 39.59 -5.65 -8.61
N PHE A 3 38.61 -4.74 -8.48
CA PHE A 3 38.35 -3.96 -7.27
C PHE A 3 36.95 -4.26 -6.71
N LYS A 4 36.86 -4.47 -5.40
CA LYS A 4 35.62 -4.76 -4.67
C LYS A 4 34.99 -3.48 -4.14
N GLN A 5 33.67 -3.50 -3.94
CA GLN A 5 32.97 -2.41 -3.25
C GLN A 5 33.60 -2.16 -1.86
N GLY A 6 33.88 -0.90 -1.55
CA GLY A 6 34.52 -0.47 -0.30
C GLY A 6 36.04 -0.32 -0.36
N ASP A 7 36.70 -0.88 -1.38
CA ASP A 7 38.13 -0.70 -1.62
C ASP A 7 38.47 0.78 -1.78
N ARG A 8 39.56 1.25 -1.18
CA ARG A 8 40.07 2.60 -1.43
C ARG A 8 40.98 2.55 -2.65
N VAL A 9 40.68 3.34 -3.66
CA VAL A 9 41.41 3.38 -4.92
C VAL A 9 41.86 4.79 -5.28
N ARG A 10 42.95 4.87 -6.03
CA ARG A 10 43.44 6.07 -6.70
C ARG A 10 43.18 5.94 -8.19
N ILE A 11 42.53 6.94 -8.77
CA ILE A 11 42.20 7.04 -10.19
C ILE A 11 42.99 8.21 -10.79
N GLU A 12 43.77 7.93 -11.83
CA GLU A 12 44.50 8.95 -12.59
C GLU A 12 43.86 9.13 -13.96
N LYS A 13 43.48 10.36 -14.29
CA LYS A 13 42.87 10.73 -15.58
C LYS A 13 43.40 12.09 -16.04
N ASN A 14 44.00 12.14 -17.22
CA ASN A 14 44.51 13.38 -17.84
C ASN A 14 45.39 14.24 -16.92
N GLY A 15 46.21 13.62 -16.07
CA GLY A 15 47.09 14.32 -15.11
C GLY A 15 46.41 14.73 -13.80
N THR A 16 45.11 14.51 -13.64
CA THR A 16 44.39 14.70 -12.38
C THR A 16 44.28 13.39 -11.61
N VAL A 17 44.51 13.47 -10.31
CA VAL A 17 44.39 12.33 -9.37
C VAL A 17 43.10 12.48 -8.57
N TYR A 18 42.35 11.40 -8.49
CA TYR A 18 41.16 11.26 -7.65
C TYR A 18 41.35 10.08 -6.71
N GLU A 19 41.00 10.24 -5.45
CA GLU A 19 41.06 9.17 -4.45
C GLU A 19 39.70 9.03 -3.76
N GLY A 20 39.30 7.79 -3.51
CA GLY A 20 38.02 7.51 -2.89
C GLY A 20 37.75 6.03 -2.72
N ARG A 21 36.61 5.71 -2.11
CA ARG A 21 36.16 4.33 -1.94
C ARG A 21 35.29 3.89 -3.11
N VAL A 22 35.50 2.68 -3.61
CA VAL A 22 34.71 2.08 -4.69
C VAL A 22 33.27 1.90 -4.24
N MET A 23 32.37 2.46 -5.04
CA MET A 23 30.93 2.41 -4.90
C MET A 23 30.34 1.37 -5.87
N PRO A 24 29.06 0.97 -5.70
CA PRO A 24 28.37 0.21 -6.75
C PRO A 24 28.56 0.90 -8.11
N SER A 25 29.13 0.15 -9.04
CA SER A 25 29.61 0.66 -10.33
C SER A 25 28.88 -0.05 -11.46
N MET A 26 28.59 0.67 -12.54
CA MET A 26 28.03 0.08 -13.76
C MET A 26 29.14 -0.59 -14.58
N GLU A 27 28.80 -1.58 -15.41
CA GLU A 27 29.76 -2.23 -16.29
C GLU A 27 30.48 -1.21 -17.19
N GLY A 28 31.81 -1.36 -17.32
CA GLY A 28 32.66 -0.41 -18.05
C GLY A 28 33.03 0.86 -17.29
N TYR A 29 32.40 1.14 -16.14
CA TYR A 29 32.67 2.30 -15.30
C TYR A 29 33.12 1.90 -13.89
N ILE A 30 33.87 2.78 -13.24
CA ILE A 30 34.14 2.72 -11.80
C ILE A 30 33.62 4.01 -11.16
N THR A 31 32.79 3.86 -10.14
CA THR A 31 32.31 4.97 -9.31
C THR A 31 33.07 4.97 -8.01
N ILE A 32 33.65 6.11 -7.62
CA ILE A 32 34.27 6.29 -6.31
C ILE A 32 33.56 7.38 -5.53
N LYS A 33 33.49 7.21 -4.21
CA LYS A 33 33.13 8.28 -3.27
C LYS A 33 34.40 8.90 -2.75
N MET A 34 34.65 10.14 -3.15
CA MET A 34 35.83 10.90 -2.75
C MET A 34 35.73 11.34 -1.28
N ASP A 35 36.86 11.72 -0.68
CA ASP A 35 36.92 12.13 0.74
C ASP A 35 36.05 13.35 1.06
N ASN A 36 35.77 14.19 0.06
CA ASN A 36 34.83 15.31 0.17
C ASN A 36 33.34 14.90 0.14
N GLY A 37 33.05 13.61 0.01
CA GLY A 37 31.71 13.03 0.00
C GLY A 37 31.03 12.92 -1.37
N TYR A 38 31.58 13.51 -2.43
CA TYR A 38 31.01 13.44 -3.77
C TYR A 38 31.31 12.10 -4.45
N ASN A 39 30.32 11.59 -5.19
CA ASN A 39 30.50 10.45 -6.08
C ASN A 39 31.01 10.93 -7.45
N ALA A 40 32.01 10.25 -8.01
CA ALA A 40 32.54 10.50 -9.34
C ALA A 40 32.66 9.19 -10.13
N GLY A 41 32.18 9.19 -11.38
CA GLY A 41 32.21 8.04 -12.29
C GLY A 41 33.29 8.18 -13.35
N PHE A 42 34.02 7.11 -13.60
CA PHE A 42 35.14 7.06 -14.55
C PHE A 42 35.02 5.86 -15.48
N SER A 43 35.25 6.07 -16.78
CA SER A 43 35.31 4.98 -17.76
C SER A 43 36.59 4.19 -17.54
N THR A 44 36.47 2.88 -17.27
CA THR A 44 37.59 2.01 -16.86
C THR A 44 38.68 1.86 -17.93
N ASP A 45 38.32 2.02 -19.21
CA ASP A 45 39.22 2.04 -20.37
C ASP A 45 40.03 3.34 -20.52
N ARG A 46 39.64 4.42 -19.83
CA ARG A 46 40.23 5.77 -19.97
C ARG A 46 40.96 6.27 -18.74
N VAL A 47 41.09 5.44 -17.72
CA VAL A 47 41.73 5.83 -16.45
C VAL A 47 42.65 4.74 -15.96
N LYS A 48 43.70 5.13 -15.24
CA LYS A 48 44.55 4.19 -14.50
C LYS A 48 44.02 4.10 -13.08
N ILE A 49 43.74 2.88 -12.61
CA ILE A 49 43.18 2.62 -11.28
C ILE A 49 44.25 1.87 -10.47
N THR A 50 44.54 2.35 -9.27
CA THR A 50 45.48 1.74 -8.32
C THR A 50 44.77 1.48 -7.01
N LEU A 51 44.85 0.25 -6.48
CA LEU A 51 44.35 -0.06 -5.15
C LEU A 51 45.27 0.59 -4.11
N LEU A 52 44.69 1.39 -3.21
CA LEU A 52 45.41 1.98 -2.07
C LEU A 52 45.22 1.14 -0.81
N GLU A 53 43.98 0.71 -0.56
CA GLU A 53 43.60 -0.08 0.61
C GLU A 53 42.50 -1.06 0.20
N GLY A 54 42.75 -2.37 0.33
CA GLY A 54 41.71 -3.38 0.14
C GLY A 54 40.73 -3.35 1.31
N ASN A 55 39.44 -3.53 1.03
CA ASN A 55 38.45 -3.79 2.06
C ASN A 55 38.75 -5.17 2.65
N GLY A 56 39.58 -5.22 3.70
CA GLY A 56 39.90 -6.46 4.39
C GLY A 56 38.61 -7.15 4.83
N GLU A 57 38.47 -8.43 4.51
CA GLU A 57 37.48 -9.29 5.14
C GLU A 57 37.72 -9.23 6.65
N SER A 58 36.90 -8.46 7.37
CA SER A 58 36.79 -8.60 8.81
C SER A 58 36.00 -9.87 9.09
N THR A 59 36.66 -11.02 8.95
CA THR A 59 36.36 -12.17 9.81
C THR A 59 36.88 -11.83 11.20
N ASN A 60 36.02 -11.26 12.02
CA ASN A 60 36.12 -11.37 13.47
C ASN A 60 34.69 -11.38 14.01
N GLY A 61 34.26 -12.56 14.45
CA GLY A 61 33.29 -12.65 15.52
C GLY A 61 33.85 -11.89 16.72
N GLY A 62 33.18 -10.79 17.08
CA GLY A 62 33.43 -10.13 18.34
C GLY A 62 32.77 -10.95 19.44
N GLU A 63 33.52 -11.86 20.04
CA GLU A 63 33.21 -12.33 21.38
C GLU A 63 33.17 -11.14 22.34
N ASN A 64 32.10 -11.14 23.12
CA ASN A 64 31.93 -10.51 24.43
C ASN A 64 33.22 -9.99 25.07
N SER A 65 33.32 -8.68 25.21
CA SER A 65 34.10 -8.07 26.29
C SER A 65 33.33 -6.94 26.96
N ALA A 66 32.97 -7.24 28.21
CA ALA A 66 32.71 -6.34 29.32
C ALA A 66 31.50 -5.39 29.21
N LYS A 67 30.44 -5.85 29.88
CA LYS A 67 29.49 -5.03 30.65
C LYS A 67 30.24 -3.93 31.41
N GLU A 68 30.19 -2.70 30.90
CA GLU A 68 30.14 -1.54 31.79
C GLU A 68 28.67 -1.25 32.07
N SER A 69 28.30 -1.53 33.31
CA SER A 69 27.07 -1.11 33.95
C SER A 69 26.95 0.41 33.84
N ARG A 70 26.28 0.89 32.78
CA ARG A 70 25.57 2.17 32.87
C ARG A 70 24.38 1.92 33.76
N GLU A 71 24.48 2.47 34.96
CA GLU A 71 23.41 2.62 35.92
C GLU A 71 22.14 2.98 35.17
N THR A 72 21.17 2.08 35.29
CA THR A 72 19.77 2.37 35.05
C THR A 72 19.41 3.54 35.94
N GLY A 73 19.49 4.75 35.39
CA GLY A 73 18.70 5.85 35.90
C GLY A 73 17.26 5.37 35.84
N GLU A 74 16.70 5.03 37.00
CA GLU A 74 15.26 4.90 37.18
C GLU A 74 14.65 6.23 36.78
N GLU A 75 14.29 6.37 35.50
CA GLU A 75 13.24 7.28 35.13
C GLU A 75 11.97 6.73 35.77
N VAL A 76 11.57 7.41 36.83
CA VAL A 76 10.33 7.22 37.57
C VAL A 76 9.18 7.27 36.56
N THR A 77 8.81 6.12 36.00
CA THR A 77 7.54 5.94 35.33
C THR A 77 6.48 6.18 36.40
N LYS A 78 5.87 7.35 36.36
CA LYS A 78 4.59 7.60 37.04
C LYS A 78 3.68 6.39 36.75
N PRO A 79 2.90 5.89 37.73
CA PRO A 79 2.02 4.74 37.50
C PRO A 79 0.97 5.13 36.47
N GLY A 80 1.27 4.84 35.21
CA GLY A 80 0.57 5.33 34.03
C GLY A 80 -0.36 4.26 33.49
N LYS A 81 -1.54 4.70 33.09
CA LYS A 81 -2.56 3.93 32.37
C LYS A 81 -1.90 2.97 31.35
N LYS A 82 -2.23 1.68 31.41
CA LYS A 82 -1.73 0.67 30.45
C LYS A 82 -2.03 1.15 29.03
N LEU A 83 -0.98 1.36 28.22
CA LEU A 83 -1.12 1.81 26.84
C LEU A 83 -1.82 0.73 26.00
N PRO A 84 -2.59 1.12 24.97
CA PRO A 84 -3.17 0.17 24.01
C PRO A 84 -2.07 -0.62 23.30
N LYS A 85 -2.32 -1.88 22.97
CA LYS A 85 -1.39 -2.71 22.21
C LYS A 85 -1.64 -2.53 20.72
N VAL A 86 -0.62 -2.13 19.96
CA VAL A 86 -0.74 -1.96 18.51
C VAL A 86 0.29 -2.83 17.79
N ALA A 87 -0.15 -3.65 16.84
CA ALA A 87 0.76 -4.42 15.99
C ALA A 87 1.12 -3.62 14.73
N ILE A 88 2.41 -3.50 14.42
CA ILE A 88 2.92 -2.95 13.17
C ILE A 88 3.31 -4.12 12.26
N LEU A 89 2.56 -4.30 11.18
CA LEU A 89 2.80 -5.31 10.16
C LEU A 89 3.48 -4.67 8.95
N SER A 90 4.73 -5.06 8.67
CA SER A 90 5.44 -4.55 7.50
C SER A 90 5.26 -5.46 6.29
N THR A 91 4.88 -4.86 5.17
CA THR A 91 4.75 -5.56 3.87
C THR A 91 5.77 -5.07 2.83
N GLY A 92 6.73 -4.27 3.29
CA GLY A 92 7.47 -3.31 2.46
C GLY A 92 7.04 -1.88 2.80
N GLY A 93 7.41 -0.92 1.96
CA GLY A 93 7.13 0.50 2.19
C GLY A 93 8.08 1.13 3.23
N THR A 94 8.82 2.15 2.81
CA THR A 94 9.82 2.83 3.64
C THR A 94 9.17 3.88 4.54
N ILE A 95 8.51 3.45 5.63
CA ILE A 95 8.18 4.37 6.74
C ILE A 95 9.41 4.63 7.61
N ALA A 96 10.29 3.64 7.77
CA ALA A 96 11.58 3.80 8.40
C ALA A 96 12.69 3.32 7.45
N SER A 97 13.72 4.15 7.27
CA SER A 97 14.94 3.79 6.54
C SER A 97 16.10 4.59 7.11
N LYS A 98 17.27 3.95 7.17
CA LYS A 98 18.49 4.57 7.67
C LYS A 98 19.48 4.78 6.53
N VAL A 99 20.05 5.98 6.47
CA VAL A 99 21.19 6.26 5.58
C VAL A 99 22.48 5.90 6.31
N ASP A 100 23.26 5.01 5.72
CA ASP A 100 24.67 4.90 6.06
C ASP A 100 25.42 6.02 5.31
N TYR A 101 25.73 7.12 6.00
CA TYR A 101 26.45 8.26 5.39
C TYR A 101 27.85 7.93 4.90
N ARG A 102 28.48 6.84 5.39
CA ARG A 102 29.78 6.38 4.90
C ARG A 102 29.62 5.81 3.49
N THR A 103 28.63 4.93 3.30
CA THR A 103 28.39 4.26 2.01
C THR A 103 27.38 4.99 1.11
N GLY A 104 26.64 5.97 1.62
CA GLY A 104 25.47 6.54 0.94
C GLY A 104 24.32 5.55 0.71
N ALA A 105 24.39 4.34 1.28
CA ALA A 105 23.36 3.33 1.12
C ALA A 105 22.16 3.62 2.03
N VAL A 106 20.96 3.37 1.53
CA VAL A 106 19.73 3.42 2.30
C VAL A 106 19.31 2.00 2.64
N THR A 107 19.25 1.68 3.93
CA THR A 107 18.75 0.39 4.42
C THR A 107 17.35 0.57 4.99
N SER A 108 16.37 -0.15 4.45
CA SER A 108 15.03 -0.21 5.02
C SER A 108 15.06 -0.84 6.41
N GLN A 109 14.35 -0.24 7.35
CA GLN A 109 14.25 -0.69 8.72
C GLN A 109 12.89 -1.35 8.94
N PHE A 110 12.88 -2.59 9.43
CA PHE A 110 11.69 -3.44 9.43
C PHE A 110 11.22 -3.88 10.82
N THR A 111 12.00 -3.63 11.88
CA THR A 111 11.59 -3.99 13.25
C THR A 111 10.79 -2.86 13.90
N ALA A 112 9.93 -3.18 14.88
CA ALA A 112 9.26 -2.14 15.65
C ALA A 112 10.27 -1.25 16.38
N ASP A 113 11.33 -1.82 16.95
CA ASP A 113 12.36 -1.06 17.65
C ASP A 113 13.04 -0.04 16.73
N ASP A 114 13.29 -0.39 15.47
CA ASP A 114 13.83 0.55 14.48
C ASP A 114 12.85 1.71 14.20
N ILE A 115 11.56 1.40 14.01
CA ILE A 115 10.53 2.41 13.74
C ILE A 115 10.37 3.33 14.96
N LEU A 116 10.35 2.77 16.16
CA LEU A 116 10.25 3.53 17.42
C LEU A 116 11.52 4.35 17.71
N ALA A 117 12.69 3.90 17.26
CA ALA A 117 13.92 4.68 17.35
C ALA A 117 13.92 5.85 16.35
N ALA A 118 13.34 5.65 15.17
CA ALA A 118 13.20 6.70 14.16
C ALA A 118 12.09 7.72 14.49
N ILE A 119 11.02 7.27 15.16
CA ILE A 119 9.83 8.08 15.50
C ILE A 119 9.48 7.86 16.99
N PRO A 120 10.23 8.46 17.93
CA PRO A 120 10.04 8.24 19.36
C PRO A 120 8.64 8.62 19.89
N GLU A 121 7.96 9.57 19.24
CA GLU A 121 6.61 10.05 19.59
C GLU A 121 5.58 8.92 19.62
N LEU A 122 5.80 7.84 18.86
CA LEU A 122 4.95 6.67 18.88
C LEU A 122 4.86 6.06 20.30
N LYS A 123 5.93 6.07 21.08
CA LYS A 123 5.95 5.47 22.44
C LYS A 123 4.96 6.11 23.41
N GLU A 124 4.52 7.33 23.13
CA GLU A 124 3.50 8.02 23.93
C GLU A 124 2.06 7.63 23.57
N ILE A 125 1.87 6.95 22.43
CA ILE A 125 0.55 6.63 21.86
C ILE A 125 0.12 5.21 22.23
N ALA A 126 1.02 4.23 22.07
CA ALA A 126 0.71 2.81 22.23
C ALA A 126 1.95 1.97 22.56
N ASP A 127 1.73 0.76 23.04
CA ASP A 127 2.72 -0.30 23.15
C ASP A 127 2.78 -1.07 21.81
N PHE A 128 3.91 -0.99 21.11
CA PHE A 128 4.02 -1.49 19.74
C PHE A 128 4.76 -2.82 19.64
N LYS A 129 4.20 -3.74 18.86
CA LYS A 129 4.85 -5.00 18.45
C LYS A 129 5.05 -5.01 16.94
N GLY A 130 6.28 -5.22 16.48
CA GLY A 130 6.60 -5.24 15.04
C GLY A 130 6.69 -6.66 14.50
N ARG A 131 6.13 -6.88 13.31
CA ARG A 131 6.23 -8.15 12.58
C ARG A 131 6.40 -7.90 11.09
N VAL A 132 7.41 -8.53 10.49
CA VAL A 132 7.63 -8.48 9.04
C VAL A 132 6.83 -9.59 8.38
N ILE A 133 5.90 -9.21 7.50
CA ILE A 133 5.07 -10.15 6.74
C ILE A 133 5.70 -10.45 5.39
N SER A 134 6.17 -9.40 4.71
CA SER A 134 6.86 -9.46 3.43
C SER A 134 7.74 -8.21 3.27
N SER A 135 8.66 -8.26 2.30
CA SER A 135 9.47 -7.11 1.89
C SER A 135 9.40 -7.02 0.37
N ILE A 136 8.22 -6.62 -0.13
CA ILE A 136 7.94 -6.51 -1.56
C ILE A 136 7.61 -5.07 -1.92
N LEU A 137 8.00 -4.67 -3.13
CA LEU A 137 7.56 -3.41 -3.70
C LEU A 137 6.08 -3.52 -4.04
N SER A 138 5.32 -2.44 -3.81
CA SER A 138 3.85 -2.46 -3.93
C SER A 138 3.37 -2.91 -5.32
N GLU A 139 4.09 -2.56 -6.37
CA GLU A 139 3.82 -2.94 -7.76
C GLU A 139 3.92 -4.46 -8.02
N ASN A 140 4.55 -5.21 -7.12
CA ASN A 140 4.66 -6.67 -7.17
C ASN A 140 3.73 -7.38 -6.17
N MET A 141 2.81 -6.65 -5.52
CA MET A 141 1.77 -7.26 -4.67
C MET A 141 0.83 -8.13 -5.50
N ASP A 142 0.44 -9.26 -4.94
CA ASP A 142 -0.50 -10.21 -5.53
C ASP A 142 -1.52 -10.71 -4.49
N VAL A 143 -2.46 -11.55 -4.94
CA VAL A 143 -3.49 -12.16 -4.08
C VAL A 143 -2.87 -12.94 -2.92
N GLY A 144 -1.80 -13.70 -3.17
CA GLY A 144 -1.14 -14.49 -2.13
C GLY A 144 -0.54 -13.61 -1.02
N ALA A 145 0.03 -12.46 -1.39
CA ALA A 145 0.52 -11.47 -0.44
C ALA A 145 -0.63 -10.87 0.40
N TRP A 146 -1.79 -10.57 -0.22
CA TRP A 146 -2.97 -10.07 0.49
C TRP A 146 -3.53 -11.09 1.49
N GLU A 147 -3.66 -12.37 1.10
CA GLU A 147 -4.15 -13.42 2.00
C GLU A 147 -3.22 -13.67 3.17
N LYS A 148 -1.90 -13.66 2.92
CA LYS A 148 -0.87 -13.77 3.97
C LYS A 148 -0.96 -12.59 4.95
N LEU A 149 -1.11 -11.38 4.44
CA LEU A 149 -1.30 -10.18 5.25
C LEU A 149 -2.58 -10.25 6.08
N ALA A 150 -3.70 -10.61 5.45
CA ALA A 150 -5.00 -10.71 6.12
C ALA A 150 -4.97 -11.75 7.27
N SER A 151 -4.32 -12.88 7.04
CA SER A 151 -4.13 -13.92 8.06
C SER A 151 -3.32 -13.38 9.25
N ALA A 152 -2.21 -12.68 8.98
CA ALA A 152 -1.40 -12.08 10.04
C ALA A 152 -2.14 -10.99 10.83
N VAL A 153 -2.95 -10.16 10.16
CA VAL A 153 -3.83 -9.19 10.81
C VAL A 153 -4.76 -9.89 11.79
N VAL A 154 -5.44 -10.95 11.35
CA VAL A 154 -6.38 -11.73 12.18
C VAL A 154 -5.67 -12.40 13.36
N GLU A 155 -4.44 -12.91 13.16
CA GLU A 155 -3.61 -13.46 14.24
C GLU A 155 -3.31 -12.42 15.32
N GLU A 156 -2.82 -11.23 14.96
CA GLU A 156 -2.49 -10.19 15.95
C GLU A 156 -3.73 -9.68 16.69
N ILE A 157 -4.89 -9.57 16.03
CA ILE A 157 -6.15 -9.21 16.70
C ILE A 157 -6.54 -10.29 17.72
N LYS A 158 -6.40 -11.58 17.38
CA LYS A 158 -6.69 -12.69 18.30
C LYS A 158 -5.71 -12.73 19.48
N ASP A 159 -4.47 -12.32 19.26
CA ASP A 159 -3.44 -12.17 20.30
C ASP A 159 -3.67 -10.93 21.20
N GLY A 160 -4.74 -10.18 20.96
CA GLY A 160 -5.19 -9.07 21.79
C GLY A 160 -4.61 -7.72 21.40
N ALA A 161 -4.31 -7.51 20.11
CA ALA A 161 -4.02 -6.17 19.60
C ALA A 161 -5.28 -5.29 19.62
N ASP A 162 -5.15 -4.09 20.20
CA ASP A 162 -6.18 -3.04 20.22
C ASP A 162 -6.23 -2.26 18.89
N GLY A 163 -5.27 -2.46 18.00
CA GLY A 163 -5.24 -1.85 16.67
C GLY A 163 -4.10 -2.41 15.83
N ILE A 164 -4.23 -2.29 14.52
CA ILE A 164 -3.24 -2.77 13.56
C ILE A 164 -2.79 -1.61 12.68
N ILE A 165 -1.48 -1.47 12.51
CA ILE A 165 -0.86 -0.59 11.52
C ILE A 165 -0.15 -1.45 10.49
N ILE A 166 -0.41 -1.20 9.22
CA ILE A 166 0.21 -1.90 8.10
C ILE A 166 1.07 -0.89 7.34
N THR A 167 2.38 -1.11 7.36
CA THR A 167 3.29 -0.32 6.52
C THR A 167 3.32 -0.92 5.11
N HIS A 168 3.01 -0.09 4.11
CA HIS A 168 2.76 -0.54 2.75
C HIS A 168 3.32 0.45 1.72
N GLY A 169 3.76 -0.07 0.56
CA GLY A 169 4.15 0.75 -0.58
C GLY A 169 2.95 1.50 -1.17
N THR A 170 3.15 2.72 -1.66
CA THR A 170 2.01 3.60 -1.98
C THR A 170 1.28 3.25 -3.27
N ASP A 171 1.89 2.54 -4.21
CA ASP A 171 1.33 2.37 -5.56
C ASP A 171 0.07 1.50 -5.58
N THR A 172 0.03 0.44 -4.76
CA THR A 172 -1.08 -0.52 -4.71
C THR A 172 -1.81 -0.54 -3.38
N MET A 173 -1.50 0.40 -2.46
CA MET A 173 -2.10 0.46 -1.12
C MET A 173 -3.64 0.50 -1.15
N MET A 174 -4.23 1.18 -2.14
CA MET A 174 -5.69 1.21 -2.32
C MET A 174 -6.30 -0.16 -2.65
N TYR A 175 -5.59 -1.01 -3.40
CA TYR A 175 -6.04 -2.38 -3.69
C TYR A 175 -5.97 -3.24 -2.44
N THR A 176 -4.85 -3.18 -1.71
CA THR A 176 -4.69 -3.92 -0.45
C THR A 176 -5.72 -3.48 0.59
N ALA A 177 -5.99 -2.18 0.70
CA ALA A 177 -7.02 -1.66 1.59
C ALA A 177 -8.40 -2.24 1.24
N ALA A 178 -8.78 -2.29 -0.05
CA ALA A 178 -10.03 -2.91 -0.46
C ALA A 178 -10.04 -4.43 -0.16
N ALA A 179 -8.94 -5.14 -0.41
CA ALA A 179 -8.85 -6.58 -0.21
C ALA A 179 -9.06 -6.96 1.27
N LEU A 180 -8.37 -6.28 2.18
CA LEU A 180 -8.53 -6.46 3.62
C LEU A 180 -9.94 -6.07 4.08
N SER A 181 -10.53 -5.03 3.48
CA SER A 181 -11.90 -4.59 3.80
C SER A 181 -12.95 -5.67 3.50
N PHE A 182 -12.74 -6.50 2.46
CA PHE A 182 -13.66 -7.60 2.13
C PHE A 182 -13.33 -8.89 2.90
N MET A 183 -12.05 -9.17 3.14
CA MET A 183 -11.64 -10.39 3.87
C MET A 183 -11.92 -10.33 5.38
N ILE A 184 -11.93 -9.13 5.98
CA ILE A 184 -11.92 -8.97 7.44
C ILE A 184 -13.06 -8.05 7.90
N GLU A 185 -14.00 -8.60 8.66
CA GLU A 185 -14.83 -7.81 9.57
C GLU A 185 -14.06 -7.68 10.89
N THR A 186 -13.77 -6.47 11.35
CA THR A 186 -12.86 -6.22 12.47
C THR A 186 -13.54 -5.54 13.67
N PRO A 187 -13.22 -5.92 14.92
CA PRO A 187 -13.63 -5.21 16.12
C PRO A 187 -12.70 -4.03 16.47
N VAL A 188 -11.55 -3.91 15.81
CA VAL A 188 -10.50 -2.92 16.09
C VAL A 188 -10.04 -2.21 14.81
N PRO A 189 -9.43 -1.02 14.89
CA PRO A 189 -8.93 -0.31 13.72
C PRO A 189 -7.82 -1.09 12.98
N ILE A 190 -7.89 -1.09 11.64
CA ILE A 190 -6.82 -1.59 10.76
C ILE A 190 -6.41 -0.44 9.85
N VAL A 191 -5.19 0.06 10.00
CA VAL A 191 -4.72 1.29 9.34
C VAL A 191 -3.56 0.98 8.40
N LEU A 192 -3.77 1.14 7.10
CA LEU A 192 -2.69 1.15 6.11
C LEU A 192 -2.06 2.53 6.04
N VAL A 193 -0.73 2.56 5.96
CA VAL A 193 0.05 3.78 5.93
C VAL A 193 1.34 3.59 5.13
N GLY A 194 1.84 4.68 4.54
CA GLY A 194 3.10 4.69 3.80
C GLY A 194 3.69 6.10 3.74
N SER A 195 4.63 6.32 2.83
CA SER A 195 5.24 7.63 2.57
C SER A 195 5.44 7.86 1.06
N GLN A 196 5.20 9.08 0.60
CA GLN A 196 5.44 9.53 -0.77
C GLN A 196 6.88 10.02 -0.96
N ARG A 197 7.55 10.37 0.14
CA ARG A 197 8.95 10.76 0.20
C ARG A 197 9.69 9.71 1.01
N SER A 198 10.76 9.19 0.42
CA SER A 198 11.60 8.17 1.04
C SER A 198 12.04 8.60 2.46
N ALA A 199 11.96 7.66 3.40
CA ALA A 199 12.15 7.93 4.84
C ALA A 199 13.56 8.38 5.22
N ASP A 200 14.55 8.19 4.34
CA ASP A 200 15.90 8.72 4.51
C ASP A 200 15.98 10.25 4.40
N ARG A 201 14.95 10.90 3.84
CA ARG A 201 14.96 12.33 3.60
C ARG A 201 14.39 13.08 4.82
N PRO A 202 15.03 14.18 5.27
CA PRO A 202 14.48 15.01 6.34
C PRO A 202 13.10 15.60 6.04
N SER A 203 12.74 15.73 4.76
CA SER A 203 11.41 16.16 4.31
C SER A 203 10.45 14.99 4.07
N SER A 204 10.72 13.81 4.62
CA SER A 204 9.82 12.67 4.51
C SER A 204 8.49 12.94 5.21
N ASP A 205 7.42 12.45 4.62
CA ASP A 205 6.08 12.40 5.21
C ASP A 205 5.89 11.19 6.13
N SER A 206 6.89 10.31 6.28
CA SER A 206 6.77 9.05 7.02
C SER A 206 6.47 9.24 8.50
N ALA A 207 7.11 10.21 9.17
CA ALA A 207 6.93 10.46 10.60
C ALA A 207 5.49 10.89 10.91
N MET A 208 5.01 11.93 10.25
CA MET A 208 3.64 12.43 10.42
C MET A 208 2.61 11.37 10.06
N ASN A 209 2.77 10.68 8.92
CA ASN A 209 1.84 9.61 8.52
C ASN A 209 1.77 8.50 9.58
N ALA A 210 2.91 8.06 10.12
CA ALA A 210 2.96 7.01 11.14
C ALA A 210 2.34 7.46 12.48
N ILE A 211 2.61 8.70 12.92
CA ILE A 211 2.03 9.27 14.14
C ILE A 211 0.50 9.37 14.00
N CYS A 212 0.01 9.91 12.90
CA CYS A 212 -1.42 9.99 12.63
C CYS A 212 -2.06 8.60 12.53
N ALA A 213 -1.42 7.65 11.84
CA ALA A 213 -1.89 6.27 11.76
C ALA A 213 -1.97 5.60 13.14
N ALA A 214 -1.00 5.85 14.02
CA ALA A 214 -1.04 5.37 15.40
C ALA A 214 -2.19 5.96 16.21
N ARG A 215 -2.50 7.26 16.04
CA ARG A 215 -3.68 7.88 16.67
C ARG A 215 -4.98 7.23 16.19
N VAL A 216 -5.10 6.91 14.90
CA VAL A 216 -6.26 6.19 14.35
C VAL A 216 -6.31 4.75 14.86
N ALA A 217 -5.16 4.06 14.96
CA ALA A 217 -5.08 2.67 15.42
C ALA A 217 -5.61 2.49 16.86
N VAL A 218 -5.50 3.52 17.70
CA VAL A 218 -6.04 3.52 19.07
C VAL A 218 -7.41 4.21 19.20
N SER A 219 -8.00 4.64 18.08
CA SER A 219 -9.30 5.32 18.05
C SER A 219 -10.49 4.36 18.11
N ASP A 220 -11.71 4.88 17.98
CA ASP A 220 -12.95 4.12 17.89
C ASP A 220 -13.28 3.66 16.45
N ILE A 221 -12.47 4.00 15.44
CA ILE A 221 -12.73 3.72 14.02
C ILE A 221 -12.32 2.27 13.68
N ALA A 222 -13.21 1.30 13.93
CA ALA A 222 -12.97 -0.12 13.69
C ALA A 222 -13.30 -0.54 12.24
N GLU A 223 -12.60 0.08 11.29
CA GLU A 223 -12.64 -0.27 9.87
C GLU A 223 -11.23 -0.43 9.31
N VAL A 224 -11.12 -1.01 8.12
CA VAL A 224 -9.91 -0.91 7.31
C VAL A 224 -9.86 0.49 6.70
N SER A 225 -8.79 1.23 6.98
CA SER A 225 -8.60 2.60 6.53
C SER A 225 -7.20 2.85 5.99
N VAL A 226 -7.07 3.86 5.15
CA VAL A 226 -5.77 4.42 4.71
C VAL A 226 -5.60 5.78 5.38
N VAL A 227 -4.46 6.00 6.03
CA VAL A 227 -4.13 7.28 6.67
C VAL A 227 -2.89 7.87 6.02
N MET A 228 -3.07 9.00 5.34
CA MET A 228 -2.03 9.72 4.61
C MET A 228 -2.27 11.23 4.76
N HIS A 229 -1.29 12.06 4.41
CA HIS A 229 -1.43 13.52 4.41
C HIS A 229 -2.71 14.01 3.70
N GLY A 230 -3.42 14.95 4.31
CA GLY A 230 -4.57 15.61 3.68
C GLY A 230 -4.16 16.72 2.70
N THR A 231 -3.04 17.38 2.97
CA THR A 231 -2.49 18.47 2.16
C THR A 231 -1.02 18.25 1.81
N THR A 232 -0.41 19.19 1.08
CA THR A 232 1.05 19.17 0.83
C THR A 232 1.89 19.55 2.04
N SER A 233 1.26 20.06 3.11
CA SER A 233 1.91 20.55 4.32
C SER A 233 1.83 19.54 5.45
N ASP A 234 2.68 19.70 6.46
CA ASP A 234 2.66 18.87 7.67
C ASP A 234 1.60 19.38 8.68
N ASP A 235 0.32 19.36 8.27
CA ASP A 235 -0.82 19.88 9.05
C ASP A 235 -1.71 18.79 9.64
N TYR A 236 -2.37 17.99 8.79
CA TYR A 236 -3.24 16.90 9.19
C TYR A 236 -3.19 15.75 8.18
N CYS A 237 -3.55 14.56 8.65
CA CYS A 237 -3.80 13.41 7.79
C CYS A 237 -5.30 13.22 7.56
N GLU A 238 -5.67 12.74 6.38
CA GLU A 238 -7.02 12.27 6.07
C GLU A 238 -7.13 10.78 6.40
N ILE A 239 -8.30 10.37 6.94
CA ILE A 239 -8.65 8.98 7.23
C ILE A 239 -9.60 8.51 6.14
N HIS A 240 -9.10 7.73 5.19
CA HIS A 240 -9.90 7.24 4.07
C HIS A 240 -10.45 5.85 4.37
N ARG A 241 -11.74 5.61 4.09
CA ARG A 241 -12.30 4.25 4.09
C ARG A 241 -11.60 3.40 3.03
N GLY A 242 -11.16 2.20 3.39
CA GLY A 242 -10.31 1.34 2.55
C GLY A 242 -10.88 0.99 1.17
N THR A 243 -12.21 0.98 1.02
CA THR A 243 -12.91 0.68 -0.24
C THR A 243 -13.22 1.91 -1.11
N LYS A 244 -13.02 3.13 -0.59
CA LYS A 244 -13.33 4.40 -1.26
C LYS A 244 -12.09 5.26 -1.51
N VAL A 245 -10.89 4.75 -1.29
CA VAL A 245 -9.63 5.49 -1.43
C VAL A 245 -8.95 5.22 -2.77
N ARG A 246 -8.34 6.24 -3.36
CA ARG A 246 -7.52 6.12 -4.57
C ARG A 246 -6.27 6.99 -4.51
N LYS A 247 -5.14 6.49 -5.01
CA LYS A 247 -3.94 7.30 -5.27
C LYS A 247 -4.15 8.12 -6.55
N MET A 248 -4.47 9.39 -6.39
CA MET A 248 -4.80 10.34 -7.46
C MET A 248 -3.61 11.15 -7.97
N HIS A 249 -2.47 11.10 -7.28
CA HIS A 249 -1.24 11.74 -7.74
C HIS A 249 -0.04 10.79 -7.64
N THR A 250 0.89 10.93 -8.58
CA THR A 250 2.08 10.08 -8.67
C THR A 250 3.16 10.39 -7.64
N SER A 251 3.04 11.45 -6.83
CA SER A 251 4.17 11.95 -6.03
C SER A 251 3.87 13.00 -4.96
N ARG A 252 2.72 13.68 -4.96
CA ARG A 252 2.39 14.64 -3.87
C ARG A 252 2.10 13.88 -2.58
N ARG A 253 2.29 14.53 -1.43
CA ARG A 253 1.97 13.95 -0.10
C ARG A 253 0.47 13.67 0.04
N ASP A 254 -0.36 14.60 -0.43
CA ASP A 254 -1.83 14.49 -0.54
C ASP A 254 -2.30 13.67 -1.75
N ALA A 255 -1.54 12.63 -2.13
CA ALA A 255 -1.86 11.81 -3.29
C ALA A 255 -3.13 10.97 -3.10
N PHE A 256 -3.46 10.56 -1.88
CA PHE A 256 -4.62 9.72 -1.62
C PHE A 256 -5.87 10.57 -1.43
N LYS A 257 -6.96 10.16 -2.07
CA LYS A 257 -8.26 10.85 -1.98
C LYS A 257 -9.39 9.84 -1.80
N SER A 258 -10.37 10.22 -0.99
CA SER A 258 -11.67 9.55 -0.94
C SER A 258 -12.47 9.92 -2.18
N ILE A 259 -12.96 8.93 -2.92
CA ILE A 259 -13.74 9.11 -4.15
C ILE A 259 -15.18 8.67 -3.87
N ASN A 260 -16.16 9.41 -4.39
CA ASN A 260 -17.59 9.19 -4.16
C ASN A 260 -18.01 9.19 -2.67
N SER A 261 -17.16 9.69 -1.78
CA SER A 261 -17.40 9.84 -0.35
C SER A 261 -16.46 10.89 0.24
N LEU A 262 -16.81 11.44 1.39
CA LEU A 262 -15.86 12.19 2.21
C LEU A 262 -14.90 11.19 2.90
N PRO A 263 -13.68 11.61 3.31
CA PRO A 263 -12.92 10.81 4.26
C PRO A 263 -13.73 10.59 5.54
N ILE A 264 -13.45 9.49 6.25
CA ILE A 264 -14.05 9.21 7.56
C ILE A 264 -13.82 10.38 8.50
N GLY A 265 -12.63 10.98 8.43
CA GLY A 265 -12.26 12.14 9.20
C GLY A 265 -10.84 12.62 8.91
N THR A 266 -10.34 13.49 9.78
CA THR A 266 -8.96 13.98 9.79
C THR A 266 -8.32 13.76 11.15
N VAL A 267 -7.00 13.61 11.18
CA VAL A 267 -6.17 13.65 12.39
C VAL A 267 -5.25 14.85 12.30
N ASP A 268 -5.40 15.81 13.22
CA ASP A 268 -4.44 16.93 13.34
C ASP A 268 -3.10 16.41 13.84
N TYR A 269 -2.01 16.76 13.14
CA TYR A 269 -0.68 16.24 13.47
C TYR A 269 -0.16 16.78 14.80
N ASN A 270 -0.44 18.03 15.13
CA ASN A 270 0.11 18.70 16.32
C ASN A 270 -0.67 18.35 17.59
N THR A 271 -1.99 18.26 17.49
CA THR A 271 -2.86 18.02 18.66
C THR A 271 -3.24 16.55 18.82
N GLY A 272 -3.17 15.76 17.74
CA GLY A 272 -3.69 14.39 17.69
C GLY A 272 -5.22 14.30 17.70
N GLU A 273 -5.93 15.43 17.55
CA GLU A 273 -7.40 15.48 17.53
C GLU A 273 -7.94 14.78 16.28
N ILE A 274 -8.89 13.86 16.48
CA ILE A 274 -9.61 13.18 15.41
C ILE A 274 -10.98 13.84 15.23
N LYS A 275 -11.23 14.38 14.03
CA LYS A 275 -12.53 14.93 13.64
C LYS A 275 -13.16 14.09 12.53
N THR A 276 -14.32 13.51 12.78
CA THR A 276 -15.01 12.62 11.81
C THR A 276 -16.09 13.37 11.02
N PHE A 277 -16.25 13.03 9.74
CA PHE A 277 -17.21 13.63 8.80
C PHE A 277 -18.31 12.67 8.33
N THR A 278 -18.05 11.36 8.38
CA THR A 278 -19.01 10.32 7.99
C THR A 278 -19.21 9.32 9.12
N ASN A 279 -20.26 8.51 9.01
CA ASN A 279 -20.43 7.35 9.89
C ASN A 279 -19.30 6.35 9.68
N TYR A 280 -18.94 5.67 10.75
CA TYR A 280 -17.96 4.59 10.78
C TYR A 280 -18.39 3.51 11.77
N ILE A 281 -17.84 2.31 11.62
CA ILE A 281 -18.04 1.19 12.55
C ILE A 281 -17.24 1.45 13.83
N LYS A 282 -17.91 1.39 14.98
CA LYS A 282 -17.26 1.61 16.27
C LYS A 282 -16.52 0.39 16.77
N ARG A 283 -15.54 0.60 17.65
CA ARG A 283 -14.79 -0.48 18.30
C ARG A 283 -15.74 -1.44 18.99
N GLY A 284 -15.57 -2.73 18.70
CA GLY A 284 -16.39 -3.81 19.26
C GLY A 284 -17.83 -3.88 18.74
N GLU A 285 -18.24 -3.02 17.80
CA GLU A 285 -19.58 -3.07 17.21
C GLU A 285 -19.77 -4.32 16.33
N ARG A 286 -18.71 -4.76 15.67
CA ARG A 286 -18.67 -5.99 14.87
C ARG A 286 -17.73 -7.03 15.49
N PRO A 287 -18.07 -8.33 15.42
CA PRO A 287 -17.14 -9.38 15.79
C PRO A 287 -16.01 -9.50 14.75
N LEU A 288 -14.91 -10.13 15.15
CA LEU A 288 -13.88 -10.53 14.19
C LEU A 288 -14.43 -11.67 13.30
N LYS A 289 -14.58 -11.43 12.00
CA LYS A 289 -14.81 -12.48 11.00
C LYS A 289 -13.74 -12.43 9.92
N PHE A 290 -13.31 -13.61 9.49
CA PHE A 290 -12.29 -13.75 8.47
C PHE A 290 -12.79 -14.66 7.35
N LYS A 291 -12.82 -14.12 6.13
CA LYS A 291 -13.19 -14.81 4.89
C LYS A 291 -12.03 -14.70 3.90
N PRO A 292 -10.97 -15.53 4.06
CA PRO A 292 -9.89 -15.62 3.10
C PRO A 292 -10.40 -16.21 1.77
N GLY A 293 -9.58 -16.15 0.72
CA GLY A 293 -9.94 -16.67 -0.59
C GLY A 293 -10.21 -15.56 -1.59
N MET A 294 -9.42 -15.53 -2.65
CA MET A 294 -9.73 -14.74 -3.85
C MET A 294 -9.41 -15.54 -5.12
N GLU A 295 -10.16 -15.27 -6.17
CA GLU A 295 -9.91 -15.78 -7.52
C GLU A 295 -9.02 -14.80 -8.31
N PRO A 296 -7.72 -15.07 -8.49
CA PRO A 296 -6.80 -14.18 -9.20
C PRO A 296 -7.08 -14.07 -10.71
N LYS A 297 -7.81 -15.02 -11.32
CA LYS A 297 -8.16 -15.00 -12.75
C LYS A 297 -9.30 -14.01 -13.05
N CYS A 298 -9.15 -12.76 -12.63
CA CYS A 298 -10.05 -11.65 -12.95
C CYS A 298 -9.31 -10.54 -13.70
N ALA A 299 -10.02 -9.78 -14.53
CA ALA A 299 -9.41 -8.69 -15.31
C ALA A 299 -10.15 -7.36 -15.14
N LEU A 300 -9.39 -6.26 -15.10
CA LEU A 300 -9.89 -4.90 -15.25
C LEU A 300 -9.58 -4.42 -16.67
N VAL A 301 -10.62 -4.15 -17.46
CA VAL A 301 -10.52 -3.84 -18.89
C VAL A 301 -10.99 -2.41 -19.10
N LYS A 302 -10.04 -1.54 -19.43
CA LYS A 302 -10.35 -0.15 -19.76
C LYS A 302 -10.84 -0.02 -21.19
N PHE A 303 -12.05 0.52 -21.35
CA PHE A 303 -12.58 0.83 -22.67
C PHE A 303 -11.88 2.08 -23.24
N THR A 304 -11.60 2.08 -24.54
CA THR A 304 -11.15 3.27 -25.27
C THR A 304 -11.85 3.34 -26.63
N PRO A 305 -11.94 4.52 -27.27
CA PRO A 305 -12.48 4.62 -28.62
C PRO A 305 -11.72 3.69 -29.57
N ASP A 306 -12.47 2.92 -30.36
CA ASP A 306 -11.95 1.91 -31.30
C ASP A 306 -11.24 0.70 -30.66
N ALA A 307 -11.37 0.50 -29.34
CA ALA A 307 -10.89 -0.72 -28.69
C ALA A 307 -11.61 -1.96 -29.27
N ASP A 308 -10.82 -2.93 -29.69
CA ASP A 308 -11.30 -4.19 -30.27
C ASP A 308 -12.01 -5.04 -29.19
N PRO A 309 -13.30 -5.39 -29.35
CA PRO A 309 -14.02 -6.26 -28.43
C PRO A 309 -13.38 -7.64 -28.24
N ASP A 310 -12.55 -8.12 -29.17
CA ASP A 310 -11.90 -9.44 -29.10
C ASP A 310 -11.01 -9.59 -27.87
N ILE A 311 -10.62 -8.49 -27.21
CA ILE A 311 -9.95 -8.55 -25.91
C ILE A 311 -10.79 -9.27 -24.84
N LEU A 312 -12.13 -9.15 -24.89
CA LEU A 312 -13.01 -9.89 -23.99
C LEU A 312 -12.98 -11.39 -24.30
N ASP A 313 -12.98 -11.74 -25.59
CA ASP A 313 -12.88 -13.12 -26.04
C ASP A 313 -11.54 -13.77 -25.68
N TYR A 314 -10.45 -13.00 -25.69
CA TYR A 314 -9.16 -13.43 -25.17
C TYR A 314 -9.26 -13.84 -23.69
N TYR A 315 -9.91 -13.03 -22.84
CA TYR A 315 -10.08 -13.38 -21.43
C TYR A 315 -10.99 -14.61 -21.23
N ILE A 316 -12.11 -14.68 -21.95
CA ILE A 316 -13.03 -15.82 -21.90
C ILE A 316 -12.29 -17.12 -22.25
N ARG A 317 -11.55 -17.14 -23.37
CA ARG A 317 -10.76 -18.32 -23.78
C ARG A 317 -9.57 -18.60 -22.86
N GLY A 318 -9.02 -17.58 -22.22
CA GLY A 318 -7.94 -17.68 -21.24
C GLY A 318 -8.37 -18.25 -19.87
N GLY A 319 -9.66 -18.58 -19.71
CA GLY A 319 -10.21 -19.13 -18.48
C GLY A 319 -10.33 -18.10 -17.36
N TYR A 320 -10.52 -16.82 -17.70
CA TYR A 320 -10.83 -15.81 -16.69
C TYR A 320 -12.23 -16.05 -16.12
N ARG A 321 -12.36 -15.85 -14.81
CA ARG A 321 -13.57 -16.14 -14.04
C ARG A 321 -14.46 -14.91 -13.85
N GLY A 322 -13.92 -13.71 -14.01
CA GLY A 322 -14.68 -12.47 -13.91
C GLY A 322 -14.00 -11.30 -14.62
N LEU A 323 -14.81 -10.35 -15.09
CA LEU A 323 -14.36 -9.14 -15.78
C LEU A 323 -14.95 -7.88 -15.13
N VAL A 324 -14.13 -6.85 -14.99
CA VAL A 324 -14.56 -5.48 -14.68
C VAL A 324 -14.25 -4.60 -15.88
N LEU A 325 -15.24 -3.89 -16.38
CA LEU A 325 -15.09 -2.92 -17.46
C LEU A 325 -14.99 -1.51 -16.87
N GLU A 326 -13.96 -0.76 -17.24
CA GLU A 326 -13.84 0.67 -16.96
C GLU A 326 -14.42 1.43 -18.18
N GLY A 327 -15.73 1.61 -18.18
CA GLY A 327 -16.51 2.24 -19.24
C GLY A 327 -16.44 3.77 -19.22
N THR A 328 -16.99 4.41 -20.25
CA THR A 328 -17.04 5.88 -20.35
C THR A 328 -18.27 6.47 -19.67
N GLY A 329 -18.18 7.69 -19.13
CA GLY A 329 -19.33 8.43 -18.62
C GLY A 329 -20.11 7.65 -17.56
N LEU A 330 -21.37 7.29 -17.87
CA LEU A 330 -22.24 6.53 -16.99
C LEU A 330 -22.00 5.01 -16.99
N GLY A 331 -20.92 4.51 -17.60
CA GLY A 331 -20.61 3.07 -17.68
C GLY A 331 -20.57 2.50 -19.09
N HIS A 332 -20.60 3.32 -20.14
CA HIS A 332 -20.81 2.82 -21.49
C HIS A 332 -19.55 2.28 -22.18
N VAL A 333 -19.74 1.25 -23.00
CA VAL A 333 -18.79 0.80 -24.03
C VAL A 333 -19.40 0.95 -25.43
N SER A 334 -18.63 0.66 -26.48
CA SER A 334 -19.18 0.59 -27.85
C SER A 334 -20.23 -0.53 -27.95
N THR A 335 -21.27 -0.34 -28.77
CA THR A 335 -22.28 -1.38 -29.05
C THR A 335 -21.68 -2.67 -29.59
N LYS A 336 -20.49 -2.60 -30.23
CA LYS A 336 -19.72 -3.77 -30.68
C LYS A 336 -19.28 -4.70 -29.54
N TRP A 337 -19.21 -4.20 -28.30
CA TRP A 337 -18.80 -4.99 -27.14
C TRP A 337 -19.97 -5.78 -26.53
N VAL A 338 -21.22 -5.38 -26.78
CA VAL A 338 -22.41 -6.02 -26.20
C VAL A 338 -22.50 -7.51 -26.50
N PRO A 339 -22.25 -8.01 -27.73
CA PRO A 339 -22.24 -9.44 -28.01
C PRO A 339 -21.18 -10.22 -27.21
N LEU A 340 -20.01 -9.62 -26.95
CA LEU A 340 -18.94 -10.26 -26.19
C LEU A 340 -19.21 -10.22 -24.68
N ILE A 341 -19.90 -9.19 -24.19
CA ILE A 341 -20.45 -9.15 -22.84
C ILE A 341 -21.46 -10.29 -22.66
N GLN A 342 -22.42 -10.44 -23.58
CA GLN A 342 -23.38 -11.54 -23.54
C GLN A 342 -22.67 -12.90 -23.59
N LYS A 343 -21.66 -13.06 -24.43
CA LYS A 343 -20.87 -14.29 -24.51
C LYS A 343 -20.21 -14.63 -23.17
N ALA A 344 -19.66 -13.64 -22.47
CA ALA A 344 -19.05 -13.84 -21.14
C ALA A 344 -20.10 -14.30 -20.12
N THR A 345 -21.24 -13.60 -20.04
CA THR A 345 -22.30 -13.88 -19.05
C THR A 345 -23.00 -15.21 -19.32
N ASP A 346 -23.21 -15.57 -20.59
CA ASP A 346 -23.69 -16.89 -21.02
C ASP A 346 -22.73 -18.01 -20.59
N SER A 347 -21.43 -17.72 -20.61
CA SER A 347 -20.36 -18.60 -20.11
C SER A 347 -20.18 -18.55 -18.59
N LYS A 348 -21.10 -17.91 -17.85
CA LYS A 348 -21.07 -17.76 -16.39
C LYS A 348 -19.86 -17.00 -15.86
N ILE A 349 -19.36 -16.04 -16.64
CA ILE A 349 -18.31 -15.09 -16.24
C ILE A 349 -18.99 -13.76 -15.90
N PRO A 350 -19.04 -13.32 -14.63
CA PRO A 350 -19.62 -12.04 -14.27
C PRO A 350 -18.89 -10.87 -14.92
N VAL A 351 -19.66 -9.90 -15.42
CA VAL A 351 -19.13 -8.67 -16.02
C VAL A 351 -19.65 -7.47 -15.23
N VAL A 352 -18.78 -6.83 -14.44
CA VAL A 352 -19.10 -5.62 -13.68
C VAL A 352 -18.71 -4.39 -14.49
N VAL A 353 -19.54 -3.36 -14.50
CA VAL A 353 -19.31 -2.12 -15.25
C VAL A 353 -19.07 -0.97 -14.28
N THR A 354 -17.90 -0.35 -14.39
CA THR A 354 -17.48 0.85 -13.65
C THR A 354 -17.18 1.99 -14.63
N SER A 355 -16.75 3.15 -14.13
CA SER A 355 -16.51 4.34 -14.97
C SER A 355 -15.10 4.88 -14.85
N GLN A 356 -14.54 5.29 -15.99
CA GLN A 356 -13.28 6.04 -16.13
C GLN A 356 -13.35 7.41 -15.45
N CYS A 357 -14.55 7.96 -15.22
CA CYS A 357 -14.72 9.26 -14.60
C CYS A 357 -14.32 9.26 -13.11
N LEU A 358 -14.23 8.08 -12.49
CA LEU A 358 -13.97 7.84 -11.06
C LEU A 358 -15.07 8.41 -10.15
N ASN A 359 -15.33 9.70 -10.25
CA ASN A 359 -16.44 10.37 -9.58
C ASN A 359 -17.76 10.13 -10.33
N GLY A 360 -18.80 9.81 -9.58
CA GLY A 360 -20.14 9.57 -10.08
C GLY A 360 -20.57 8.10 -9.94
N ARG A 361 -21.85 7.88 -10.26
CA ARG A 361 -22.49 6.57 -10.25
C ARG A 361 -22.78 6.12 -11.68
N VAL A 362 -22.43 4.88 -11.99
CA VAL A 362 -22.85 4.18 -13.22
C VAL A 362 -24.37 4.07 -13.26
N CYS A 363 -24.97 4.37 -14.41
CA CYS A 363 -26.41 4.26 -14.61
C CYS A 363 -26.69 3.85 -16.05
N ASP A 364 -26.70 2.54 -16.27
CA ASP A 364 -26.86 1.94 -17.59
C ASP A 364 -28.32 1.95 -18.06
N ARG A 365 -29.22 2.59 -17.31
CA ARG A 365 -30.65 2.73 -17.65
C ARG A 365 -30.97 3.97 -18.48
N VAL A 366 -30.07 4.94 -18.57
CA VAL A 366 -30.36 6.22 -19.27
C VAL A 366 -30.32 6.06 -20.79
N TYR A 367 -29.28 5.42 -21.31
CA TYR A 367 -29.02 5.31 -22.77
C TYR A 367 -29.25 3.88 -23.28
N ASN A 368 -29.57 3.74 -24.57
CA ASN A 368 -29.83 2.44 -25.19
C ASN A 368 -28.66 1.46 -25.01
N THR A 369 -27.42 1.93 -25.19
CA THR A 369 -26.23 1.08 -25.04
C THR A 369 -26.12 0.47 -23.66
N GLY A 370 -26.35 1.24 -22.59
CA GLY A 370 -26.37 0.71 -21.23
C GLY A 370 -27.48 -0.32 -21.03
N ARG A 371 -28.68 -0.05 -21.57
CA ARG A 371 -29.81 -1.00 -21.47
C ARG A 371 -29.50 -2.31 -22.18
N ASP A 372 -28.80 -2.25 -23.30
CA ASP A 372 -28.39 -3.43 -24.05
C ASP A 372 -27.27 -4.20 -23.34
N MET A 373 -26.35 -3.52 -22.63
CA MET A 373 -25.38 -4.16 -21.74
C MET A 373 -26.06 -4.86 -20.55
N LEU A 374 -27.07 -4.23 -19.93
CA LEU A 374 -27.85 -4.84 -18.85
C LEU A 374 -28.62 -6.08 -19.33
N LYS A 375 -29.25 -6.01 -20.51
CA LYS A 375 -29.86 -7.18 -21.15
C LYS A 375 -28.84 -8.28 -21.44
N ALA A 376 -27.61 -7.89 -21.78
CA ALA A 376 -26.48 -8.79 -21.95
C ALA A 376 -25.93 -9.40 -20.64
N GLY A 377 -26.55 -9.09 -19.49
CA GLY A 377 -26.18 -9.64 -18.20
C GLY A 377 -25.07 -8.88 -17.47
N ALA A 378 -24.68 -7.69 -17.95
CA ALA A 378 -23.74 -6.84 -17.23
C ALA A 378 -24.32 -6.40 -15.87
N ILE A 379 -23.43 -6.16 -14.91
CA ILE A 379 -23.74 -5.74 -13.54
C ILE A 379 -23.28 -4.31 -13.38
N GLU A 380 -24.17 -3.42 -12.99
CA GLU A 380 -23.80 -2.04 -12.63
C GLU A 380 -22.88 -2.07 -11.39
N GLY A 381 -21.70 -1.48 -11.51
CA GLY A 381 -20.76 -1.28 -10.39
C GLY A 381 -21.12 -0.10 -9.50
N GLU A 382 -22.28 0.54 -9.74
CA GLU A 382 -22.80 1.65 -8.95
C GLU A 382 -21.78 2.81 -8.87
N ASP A 383 -21.42 3.28 -7.67
CA ASP A 383 -20.38 4.29 -7.45
C ASP A 383 -19.06 3.69 -6.93
N THR A 384 -18.84 2.39 -7.18
CA THR A 384 -17.63 1.66 -6.80
C THR A 384 -16.46 2.08 -7.70
N LEU A 385 -15.29 2.28 -7.11
CA LEU A 385 -14.05 2.48 -7.87
C LEU A 385 -13.73 1.25 -8.75
N PRO A 386 -13.18 1.42 -9.96
CA PRO A 386 -12.81 0.29 -10.84
C PRO A 386 -11.92 -0.76 -10.15
N GLU A 387 -10.95 -0.29 -9.37
CA GLU A 387 -10.00 -1.14 -8.65
C GLU A 387 -10.64 -1.86 -7.47
N THR A 388 -11.49 -1.16 -6.72
CA THR A 388 -12.29 -1.79 -5.65
C THR A 388 -13.24 -2.83 -6.23
N ALA A 389 -13.85 -2.57 -7.38
CA ALA A 389 -14.72 -3.52 -8.07
C ALA A 389 -13.95 -4.77 -8.52
N LEU A 390 -12.72 -4.61 -9.03
CA LEU A 390 -11.84 -5.74 -9.36
C LEU A 390 -11.55 -6.59 -8.13
N VAL A 391 -11.14 -5.96 -7.04
CA VAL A 391 -10.79 -6.65 -5.78
C VAL A 391 -12.04 -7.33 -5.19
N LYS A 392 -13.19 -6.67 -5.21
CA LYS A 392 -14.48 -7.26 -4.80
C LYS A 392 -14.82 -8.49 -5.64
N LEU A 393 -14.66 -8.40 -6.97
CA LEU A 393 -14.94 -9.51 -7.87
C LEU A 393 -14.03 -10.71 -7.61
N MET A 394 -12.72 -10.46 -7.45
CA MET A 394 -11.76 -11.49 -7.06
C MET A 394 -12.17 -12.15 -5.73
N TRP A 395 -12.54 -11.36 -4.73
CA TRP A 395 -12.96 -11.89 -3.43
C TRP A 395 -14.26 -12.70 -3.52
N VAL A 396 -15.32 -12.14 -4.13
CA VAL A 396 -16.62 -12.82 -4.28
C VAL A 396 -16.47 -14.17 -4.96
N LEU A 397 -15.71 -14.25 -6.05
CA LEU A 397 -15.46 -15.50 -6.77
C LEU A 397 -14.55 -16.47 -6.01
N GLY A 398 -13.82 -15.99 -4.99
CA GLY A 398 -13.13 -16.84 -4.02
C GLY A 398 -14.04 -17.37 -2.89
N GLN A 399 -15.25 -16.83 -2.73
CA GLN A 399 -16.21 -17.24 -1.69
C GLN A 399 -17.28 -18.21 -2.20
N THR A 400 -17.60 -18.19 -3.49
CA THR A 400 -18.62 -19.07 -4.08
C THR A 400 -18.33 -19.35 -5.55
N ASP A 401 -18.62 -20.58 -5.98
CA ASP A 401 -18.64 -20.98 -7.40
C ASP A 401 -20.05 -20.85 -8.01
N GLU A 402 -21.08 -20.56 -7.20
CA GLU A 402 -22.46 -20.43 -7.66
C GLU A 402 -22.69 -19.06 -8.31
N TYR A 403 -22.86 -19.04 -9.63
CA TYR A 403 -22.97 -17.81 -10.41
C TYR A 403 -24.01 -16.83 -9.84
N ASN A 404 -25.22 -17.30 -9.54
CA ASN A 404 -26.29 -16.41 -9.04
C ASN A 404 -25.99 -15.83 -7.65
N GLU A 405 -25.30 -16.59 -6.79
CA GLU A 405 -24.86 -16.11 -5.48
C GLU A 405 -23.79 -15.03 -5.66
N ALA A 406 -22.81 -15.27 -6.54
CA ALA A 406 -21.79 -14.28 -6.87
C ALA A 406 -22.40 -12.96 -7.38
N ILE A 407 -23.38 -13.03 -8.30
CA ILE A 407 -24.10 -11.83 -8.79
C ILE A 407 -24.79 -11.09 -7.64
N SER A 408 -25.40 -11.81 -6.69
CA SER A 408 -26.04 -11.22 -5.52
C SER A 408 -25.03 -10.47 -4.65
N MET A 409 -23.91 -11.10 -4.31
CA MET A 409 -22.85 -10.51 -3.49
C MET A 409 -22.19 -9.29 -4.17
N LEU A 410 -22.04 -9.32 -5.50
CA LEU A 410 -21.50 -8.19 -6.27
C LEU A 410 -22.37 -6.94 -6.18
N ARG A 411 -23.69 -7.09 -6.04
CA ARG A 411 -24.66 -5.98 -5.93
C ARG A 411 -24.83 -5.46 -4.50
N GLU A 412 -24.50 -6.26 -3.50
CA GLU A 412 -24.63 -5.90 -2.09
C GLU A 412 -23.53 -4.92 -1.67
N ASN A 413 -23.84 -3.95 -0.79
CA ASN A 413 -22.81 -3.13 -0.14
C ASN A 413 -22.20 -3.91 1.03
N LEU A 414 -20.96 -4.40 0.87
CA LEU A 414 -20.33 -5.28 1.87
C LEU A 414 -19.48 -4.52 2.89
N SER A 415 -18.69 -3.56 2.40
CA SER A 415 -17.67 -2.86 3.18
C SER A 415 -17.61 -1.37 2.84
N GLY A 416 -18.77 -0.78 2.52
CA GLY A 416 -18.93 0.64 2.24
C GLY A 416 -18.41 1.07 0.87
N GLU A 417 -18.21 0.12 -0.05
CA GLU A 417 -17.76 0.37 -1.42
C GLU A 417 -18.88 0.94 -2.30
N ILE A 418 -20.14 0.69 -1.96
CA ILE A 418 -21.32 1.29 -2.58
C ILE A 418 -21.93 2.29 -1.60
N THR A 419 -22.21 3.51 -2.07
CA THR A 419 -23.02 4.47 -1.31
C THR A 419 -24.48 4.21 -1.63
N GLU A 420 -25.40 4.19 -0.67
CA GLU A 420 -26.83 4.14 -1.03
C GLU A 420 -27.24 5.44 -1.71
N CYS A 421 -27.98 5.34 -2.82
CA CYS A 421 -28.64 6.52 -3.37
C CYS A 421 -29.74 6.93 -2.38
N CYS A 422 -29.58 8.06 -1.70
CA CYS A 422 -30.66 8.70 -0.96
C CYS A 422 -31.71 9.27 -1.93
N PHE A 423 -32.40 8.39 -2.64
CA PHE A 423 -33.73 8.58 -3.20
C PHE A 423 -34.42 7.22 -3.10
N LYS A 424 -34.98 6.95 -1.91
CA LYS A 424 -36.12 6.04 -1.80
C LYS A 424 -37.38 6.79 -2.22
#